data_AF-A0A6A4FR89-F1
#
_entry.id   AF-A0A6A4FR89-F1
#
_cell.length_a   1.000
_cell.length_b   1.000
_cell.length_c   1.000
_cell.angle_alpha   90.00
_cell.angle_beta   90.00
_cell.angle_gamma   90.00
#
_symmetry.space_group_name_H-M   'P 1'
#
loop_
_entity.id
_entity.type
_entity.pdbx_description
1 polymer ?
#
loop_
_entity_poly.entity_id
_entity_poly.type
_entity_poly.pdbx_seq_one_letter_code
_entity_poly.pdbx_strand_id
1 'polypeptide(L)'
;MIPLPSAERLTDQILTALRGQAGALQVEYRVAAINCDFGSVWLAPNARGVEENMCVIQARTGYAKVKTPEQSCDGACVDVEKMLQQE
;
A
#
# COMPACT_ATOMS: atom_id res chain seq x y z
N MET A 1 17.63 2.54 -10.15
CA MET A 1 16.29 2.02 -10.46
C MET A 1 16.24 0.56 -10.00
N ILE A 2 15.59 0.27 -8.88
CA ILE A 2 15.46 -1.11 -8.37
C ILE A 2 14.42 -1.82 -9.25
N PRO A 3 14.70 -3.02 -9.79
CA PRO A 3 13.72 -3.77 -10.57
C PRO A 3 12.57 -4.20 -9.65
N LEU A 4 11.33 -3.93 -10.08
CA LEU A 4 10.15 -4.41 -9.38
C LEU A 4 10.17 -5.94 -9.32
N PRO A 5 9.86 -6.56 -8.16
CA PRO A 5 9.69 -8.00 -8.05
C PRO A 5 8.52 -8.48 -8.91
N SER A 6 8.52 -9.78 -9.24
CA SER A 6 7.41 -10.40 -9.98
C SER A 6 6.09 -10.27 -9.20
N ALA A 7 4.97 -10.25 -9.92
CA ALA A 7 3.63 -10.15 -9.31
C ALA A 7 3.39 -11.24 -8.25
N GLU A 8 3.88 -12.46 -8.50
CA GLU A 8 3.80 -13.58 -7.54
C GLU A 8 4.49 -13.27 -6.21
N ARG A 9 5.68 -12.64 -6.24
CA ARG A 9 6.41 -12.28 -5.02
C ARG A 9 5.69 -11.19 -4.22
N LEU A 10 5.03 -10.25 -4.89
CA LEU A 10 4.20 -9.24 -4.24
C LEU A 10 2.99 -9.89 -3.56
N THR A 11 2.31 -10.81 -4.27
CA THR A 11 1.16 -11.52 -3.71
C THR A 11 1.54 -12.34 -2.48
N ASP A 12 2.63 -13.10 -2.54
CA ASP A 12 3.12 -13.87 -1.39
C ASP A 12 3.45 -12.97 -0.21
N GLN A 13 4.13 -11.84 -0.44
CA GLN A 13 4.48 -10.91 0.63
C GLN A 13 3.24 -10.29 1.29
N ILE A 14 2.25 -9.86 0.50
CA ILE A 14 0.98 -9.32 1.01
C ILE A 14 0.24 -10.39 1.82
N LEU A 15 0.13 -11.62 1.29
CA LEU A 15 -0.53 -12.72 1.98
C LEU A 15 0.17 -13.07 3.29
N THR A 16 1.50 -13.08 3.32
CA THR A 16 2.28 -13.30 4.55
C THR A 16 2.03 -12.19 5.56
N ALA A 17 2.04 -10.92 5.13
CA ALA A 17 1.85 -9.78 6.02
C ALA A 17 0.42 -9.75 6.62
N LEU A 18 -0.60 -10.15 5.85
CA LEU A 18 -2.00 -10.15 6.32
C LEU A 18 -2.40 -11.42 7.04
N ARG A 19 -1.67 -12.53 6.87
CA ARG A 19 -2.06 -13.83 7.44
C ARG A 19 -2.06 -13.77 8.97
N GLY A 20 -3.23 -13.98 9.56
CA GLY A 20 -3.40 -14.03 11.01
C GLY A 20 -3.41 -12.66 11.70
N GLN A 21 -3.40 -11.57 10.95
CA GLN A 21 -3.55 -10.22 11.47
C GLN A 21 -4.93 -9.64 11.13
N ALA A 22 -5.55 -8.96 12.09
CA ALA A 22 -6.69 -8.10 11.82
C ALA A 22 -6.14 -6.75 11.30
N GLY A 23 -5.99 -6.63 9.98
CA GLY A 23 -5.71 -5.34 9.36
C GLY A 23 -6.96 -4.46 9.35
N ALA A 24 -6.80 -3.15 9.51
CA ALA A 24 -7.88 -2.20 9.30
C ALA A 24 -7.84 -1.73 7.84
N LEU A 25 -8.91 -2.02 7.09
CA LEU A 25 -9.11 -1.44 5.76
C LEU A 25 -9.86 -0.12 5.92
N GLN A 26 -9.24 0.98 5.50
CA GLN A 26 -9.89 2.27 5.36
C GLN A 26 -10.19 2.50 3.88
N VAL A 27 -11.47 2.37 3.50
CA VAL A 27 -11.91 2.69 2.13
C VAL A 27 -11.92 4.21 1.95
N GLU A 28 -11.23 4.70 0.93
CA GLU A 28 -11.12 6.12 0.59
C GLU A 28 -12.11 6.50 -0.50
N TYR A 29 -12.27 5.65 -1.52
CA TYR A 29 -13.24 5.85 -2.61
C TYR A 29 -13.62 4.55 -3.31
N ARG A 30 -14.72 4.61 -4.06
CA ARG A 30 -15.20 3.53 -4.92
C ARG A 30 -15.17 3.96 -6.38
N VAL A 31 -14.60 3.13 -7.25
CA VAL A 31 -14.69 3.30 -8.70
C VAL A 31 -15.86 2.48 -9.21
N ALA A 32 -17.00 3.13 -9.42
CA ALA A 32 -18.26 2.47 -9.82
C ALA A 32 -18.14 1.71 -11.16
N ALA A 33 -17.35 2.22 -12.11
CA ALA A 33 -17.18 1.62 -13.44
C ALA A 33 -16.58 0.20 -13.40
N ILE A 34 -15.82 -0.14 -12.35
CA ILE A 34 -15.22 -1.47 -12.14
C ILE A 34 -15.73 -2.15 -10.87
N ASN A 35 -16.68 -1.52 -10.16
CA ASN A 35 -17.21 -1.99 -8.87
C ASN A 35 -16.11 -2.35 -7.85
N CYS A 36 -15.07 -1.52 -7.75
CA CYS A 36 -13.94 -1.73 -6.84
C CYS A 36 -13.78 -0.59 -5.85
N ASP A 37 -13.50 -0.95 -4.60
CA ASP A 37 -13.17 -0.05 -3.52
C ASP A 37 -11.64 0.11 -3.43
N PHE A 38 -11.18 1.35 -3.28
CA PHE A 38 -9.78 1.72 -3.14
C PHE A 38 -9.57 2.40 -1.80
N GLY A 39 -8.45 2.10 -1.17
CA GLY A 39 -8.14 2.64 0.14
C GLY A 39 -6.85 2.09 0.73
N SER A 40 -6.60 2.49 1.96
CA SER A 40 -5.38 2.17 2.69
C SER A 40 -5.59 0.96 3.60
N VAL A 41 -4.59 0.07 3.66
CA VAL A 41 -4.58 -1.07 4.59
C VAL A 41 -3.57 -0.77 5.68
N TRP A 42 -4.06 -0.68 6.92
CA TRP A 42 -3.25 -0.48 8.10
C TRP A 42 -3.00 -1.82 8.79
N LEU A 43 -1.72 -2.11 9.01
CA LEU A 43 -1.29 -3.28 9.76
C LEU A 43 -1.43 -3.03 11.26
N ALA A 44 -1.62 -4.12 12.02
CA ALA A 44 -1.61 -4.06 13.46
C ALA A 44 -0.28 -3.45 13.97
N PRO A 45 -0.29 -2.74 15.12
CA PRO A 45 0.91 -2.12 15.66
C PRO A 45 2.08 -3.12 15.76
N ASN A 46 3.25 -2.74 15.24
CA ASN A 46 4.46 -3.56 15.36
C ASN A 46 4.97 -3.59 16.81
N ALA A 47 6.10 -4.28 17.07
CA ALA A 47 6.67 -4.40 18.42
C ALA A 47 7.02 -3.05 19.10
N ARG A 48 7.09 -1.96 18.32
CA ARG A 48 7.31 -0.58 18.83
C ARG A 48 5.99 0.18 19.05
N GLY A 49 4.84 -0.47 18.87
CA GLY A 49 3.52 0.14 18.98
C GLY A 49 3.17 1.06 17.80
N VAL A 50 3.90 0.97 16.69
CA VAL A 50 3.66 1.81 15.50
C VAL A 50 2.82 1.05 14.49
N GLU A 51 1.69 1.62 14.09
CA GLU A 51 0.90 1.16 12.96
C GLU A 51 1.54 1.59 11.64
N GLU A 52 1.56 0.70 10.66
CA GLU A 52 2.19 0.95 9.37
C GLU A 52 1.18 0.74 8.24
N ASN A 53 1.17 1.70 7.30
CA ASN A 53 0.38 1.60 6.08
C ASN A 53 1.08 0.66 5.10
N MET A 54 0.38 -0.38 4.65
CA MET A 54 0.90 -1.36 3.70
C MET A 54 1.41 -0.69 2.42
N CYS A 55 0.72 0.33 1.91
CA CYS A 55 1.12 1.05 0.70
C CYS A 55 2.53 1.68 0.83
N VAL A 56 2.86 2.18 2.03
CA VAL A 56 4.18 2.75 2.35
C VAL A 56 5.23 1.67 2.39
N ILE A 57 4.97 0.54 3.05
CA ILE A 57 5.90 -0.59 3.10
C ILE A 57 6.22 -1.08 1.68
N GLN A 58 5.20 -1.28 0.86
CA GLN A 58 5.34 -1.78 -0.51
C GLN A 58 6.12 -0.81 -1.41
N ALA A 59 5.87 0.49 -1.28
CA ALA A 59 6.60 1.52 -2.04
C ALA A 59 8.08 1.59 -1.63
N ARG A 60 8.37 1.61 -0.32
CA ARG A 60 9.74 1.69 0.21
C ARG A 60 10.58 0.47 -0.11
N THR A 61 9.99 -0.71 0.01
CA THR A 61 10.66 -1.97 -0.32
C THR A 61 10.83 -2.19 -1.82
N GLY A 62 10.31 -1.30 -2.66
CA GLY A 62 10.43 -1.37 -4.12
C GLY A 62 9.53 -2.41 -4.77
N TYR A 63 8.49 -2.87 -4.06
CA TYR A 63 7.49 -3.82 -4.54
C TYR A 63 6.35 -3.14 -5.30
N ALA A 64 6.10 -1.86 -5.02
CA ALA A 64 5.12 -1.04 -5.72
C ALA A 64 5.73 0.30 -6.18
N LYS A 65 5.19 0.85 -7.28
CA LYS A 65 5.47 2.22 -7.70
C LYS A 65 4.40 3.14 -7.18
N VAL A 66 4.81 4.30 -6.68
CA VAL A 66 3.91 5.39 -6.32
C VAL A 66 3.40 6.03 -7.60
N LYS A 67 2.07 6.07 -7.78
CA LYS A 67 1.46 6.82 -8.88
C LYS A 67 1.70 8.31 -8.66
N THR A 68 1.99 9.05 -9.73
CA THR A 68 1.96 10.51 -9.65
C THR A 68 0.51 10.99 -9.47
N PRO A 69 0.28 12.22 -8.96
CA PRO A 69 -1.06 12.77 -8.83
C PRO A 69 -1.86 12.72 -10.13
N GLU A 70 -1.20 12.90 -11.28
CA GLU A 70 -1.81 12.86 -12.62
C GLU A 70 -2.19 11.43 -13.06
N GLN A 71 -1.50 10.43 -12.52
CA GLN A 71 -1.80 9.01 -12.75
C GLN A 71 -2.83 8.46 -11.76
N SER A 72 -3.10 9.21 -10.68
CA SER A 72 -4.03 8.82 -9.65
C SER A 72 -5.43 9.33 -9.97
N CYS A 73 -6.42 8.46 -9.94
CA CYS A 73 -7.82 8.85 -10.17
C CYS A 73 -8.40 9.69 -9.01
N ASP A 74 -7.69 9.76 -7.88
CA ASP A 74 -8.09 10.44 -6.64
C ASP A 74 -7.38 11.79 -6.42
N GLY A 75 -6.36 12.13 -7.22
CA GLY A 75 -5.58 13.36 -7.10
C GLY A 75 -4.72 13.51 -5.83
N ALA A 76 -4.77 12.58 -4.87
CA ALA A 76 -3.95 12.61 -3.66
C ALA A 76 -4.01 11.30 -2.86
N CYS A 77 -2.84 10.75 -2.50
CA CYS A 77 -2.72 9.80 -1.40
C CYS A 77 -2.05 10.49 -0.20
N VAL A 78 -2.64 10.33 0.99
CA VAL A 78 -2.23 11.04 2.22
C VAL A 78 -0.78 10.72 2.63
N ASP A 79 -0.29 9.54 2.26
CA ASP A 79 1.06 9.09 2.59
C ASP A 79 2.06 9.21 1.41
N VAL A 80 1.75 9.96 0.34
CA VAL A 80 2.63 10.10 -0.86
C VAL A 80 4.06 10.44 -0.49
N GLU A 81 4.26 11.42 0.39
CA GLU A 81 5.61 11.80 0.81
C GLU A 81 6.34 10.66 1.54
N LYS A 82 5.63 9.90 2.39
CA LYS A 82 6.22 8.75 3.09
C LYS A 82 6.53 7.59 2.15
N MET A 83 5.70 7.38 1.14
CA MET A 83 5.93 6.38 0.10
C MET A 83 7.13 6.72 -0.80
N LEU A 84 7.40 8.02 -1.02
CA LEU A 84 8.52 8.51 -1.82
C LEU A 84 9.85 8.52 -1.04
N GLN A 85 9.81 8.53 0.29
CA GLN A 85 11.02 8.36 1.12
C GLN A 85 11.55 6.94 0.97
N GLN A 86 12.53 6.76 0.09
CA GLN A 86 13.34 5.55 0.00
C GLN A 86 14.44 5.60 1.07
N GLU A 87 14.65 4.48 1.79
CA GLU A 87 15.83 4.29 2.63
C GLU A 87 17.08 3.98 1.80
#